data_AF-A0A024H8N1-F1
#
_entry.id   AF-A0A024H8N1-F1
#
_cell.length_a   1.000
_cell.length_b   1.000
_cell.length_c   1.000
_cell.angle_alpha   90.00
_cell.angle_beta   90.00
_cell.angle_gamma   90.00
#
_symmetry.space_group_name_H-M   'P 1'
#
loop_
_entity.id
_entity.type
_entity.pdbx_description
1 polymer ?
#
loop_
_entity_poly.entity_id
_entity_poly.type
_entity_poly.pdbx_seq_one_letter_code
_entity_poly.pdbx_strand_id
1 'polypeptide(L)'
;MLAGIGAFAAVGAYVLATSVDLGLWTSLGPGPGLFPFAMGAVLVAMAVVWLIQELRRPSQTAEGVDRGLVIAVVLSLVVLAVVLDLLGFQLGMFLFLMYHLKLRGRRGWPSSLITALAGSVGAFYAFNYGLNVSLPVSAFPLLNTIGL
;
A
#
# COMPACT_ATOMS: atom_id res chain seq x y z
N MET A 1 -20.80 0.49 -11.47
CA MET A 1 -19.75 -0.48 -11.12
C MET A 1 -18.69 -0.62 -12.22
N LEU A 2 -19.08 -0.82 -13.49
CA LEU A 2 -18.13 -0.92 -14.62
C LEU A 2 -17.15 0.25 -14.75
N ALA A 3 -17.58 1.49 -14.50
CA ALA A 3 -16.70 2.66 -14.51
C ALA A 3 -15.58 2.57 -13.44
N GLY A 4 -15.87 2.01 -12.26
CA GLY A 4 -14.88 1.78 -11.21
C GLY A 4 -13.87 0.70 -11.59
N ILE A 5 -14.34 -0.41 -12.15
CA ILE A 5 -13.49 -1.47 -12.69
C ILE A 5 -12.56 -0.92 -13.78
N GLY A 6 -13.13 -0.15 -14.73
CA GLY A 6 -12.37 0.50 -15.79
C GLY A 6 -11.31 1.45 -15.25
N ALA A 7 -11.63 2.25 -14.23
CA ALA A 7 -10.66 3.14 -13.58
C ALA A 7 -9.53 2.36 -12.91
N PHE A 8 -9.84 1.30 -12.14
CA PHE A 8 -8.82 0.46 -11.50
C PHE A 8 -7.91 -0.24 -12.54
N ALA A 9 -8.50 -0.76 -13.61
CA ALA A 9 -7.74 -1.38 -14.70
C ALA A 9 -6.86 -0.35 -15.42
N ALA A 10 -7.37 0.85 -15.70
CA ALA A 10 -6.63 1.92 -16.37
C ALA A 10 -5.44 2.40 -15.52
N VAL A 11 -5.66 2.62 -14.21
CA VAL A 11 -4.58 2.99 -13.29
C VAL A 11 -3.54 1.87 -13.20
N GLY A 12 -3.96 0.62 -13.05
CA GLY A 12 -3.04 -0.53 -13.01
C GLY A 12 -2.23 -0.68 -14.30
N ALA A 13 -2.86 -0.54 -15.46
CA ALA A 13 -2.19 -0.61 -16.77
C ALA A 13 -1.23 0.57 -16.99
N TYR A 14 -1.63 1.78 -16.58
CA TYR A 14 -0.77 2.95 -16.62
C TYR A 14 0.48 2.77 -15.75
N VAL A 15 0.29 2.28 -14.52
CA VAL A 15 1.40 1.97 -13.62
C VAL A 15 2.30 0.91 -14.25
N LEU A 16 1.76 -0.19 -14.78
CA LEU A 16 2.56 -1.22 -15.48
C LEU A 16 3.41 -0.64 -16.60
N ALA A 17 2.82 0.15 -17.49
CA ALA A 17 3.50 0.73 -18.64
C ALA A 17 4.64 1.65 -18.19
N THR A 18 4.36 2.60 -17.29
CA THR A 18 5.36 3.55 -16.78
C THR A 18 6.44 2.87 -15.92
N SER A 19 6.13 1.73 -15.29
CA SER A 19 7.10 0.98 -14.50
C SER A 19 8.19 0.34 -15.36
N VAL A 20 7.89 0.00 -16.62
CA VAL A 20 8.90 -0.55 -17.54
C VAL A 20 9.94 0.52 -17.87
N ASP A 21 9.51 1.77 -18.08
CA ASP A 21 10.40 2.90 -18.36
C ASP A 21 11.33 3.23 -17.18
N LEU A 22 10.90 2.94 -15.95
CA LEU A 22 11.73 3.07 -14.75
C LEU A 22 12.81 1.98 -14.64
N GLY A 23 12.77 0.95 -15.48
CA GLY A 23 13.71 -0.17 -15.46
C GLY A 23 13.37 -1.21 -14.38
N LEU A 24 13.09 -2.44 -14.83
CA LEU A 24 12.72 -3.55 -13.95
C LEU A 24 13.94 -4.24 -13.32
N TRP A 25 15.09 -4.18 -13.98
CA TRP A 25 16.31 -4.85 -13.54
C TRP A 25 17.55 -4.04 -13.90
N THR A 26 18.56 -4.08 -13.04
CA THR A 26 19.86 -3.42 -13.22
C THR A 26 21.00 -4.41 -12.95
N SER A 27 22.24 -4.01 -13.24
CA SER A 27 23.43 -4.81 -12.91
C SER A 27 23.63 -5.02 -11.41
N LEU A 28 23.06 -4.16 -10.57
CA LEU A 28 23.17 -4.21 -9.11
C LEU A 28 21.99 -4.92 -8.43
N GLY A 29 21.00 -5.39 -9.21
CA GLY A 29 19.80 -6.05 -8.70
C GLY A 29 18.50 -5.46 -9.27
N PRO A 30 17.36 -5.70 -8.60
CA PRO A 30 16.06 -5.24 -9.11
C PRO A 30 16.01 -3.71 -9.23
N GLY A 31 15.46 -3.26 -10.34
CA GLY A 31 15.34 -1.83 -10.64
C GLY A 31 14.15 -1.18 -9.92
N PRO A 32 14.11 0.17 -9.89
CA PRO A 32 13.06 0.91 -9.19
C PRO A 32 11.67 0.71 -9.81
N GLY A 33 11.59 0.26 -11.06
CA GLY A 33 10.35 -0.11 -11.73
C GLY A 33 9.73 -1.43 -11.27
N LEU A 34 10.48 -2.33 -10.62
CA LEU A 34 10.00 -3.68 -10.31
C LEU A 34 8.80 -3.68 -9.35
N PHE A 35 8.88 -2.91 -8.27
CA PHE A 35 7.79 -2.86 -7.29
C PHE A 35 6.52 -2.20 -7.86
N PRO A 36 6.60 -1.02 -8.49
CA PRO A 36 5.46 -0.44 -9.21
C PRO A 36 4.87 -1.40 -10.25
N PHE A 37 5.69 -2.13 -11.00
CA PHE A 37 5.23 -3.12 -11.98
C PHE A 37 4.43 -4.25 -11.30
N ALA A 38 4.95 -4.84 -10.23
CA ALA A 38 4.26 -5.89 -9.49
C ALA A 38 2.91 -5.40 -8.94
N MET A 39 2.84 -4.17 -8.42
CA MET A 39 1.60 -3.58 -7.93
C MET A 39 0.60 -3.27 -9.04
N GLY A 40 1.07 -2.76 -10.19
CA GLY A 40 0.26 -2.58 -11.38
C GLY A 40 -0.34 -3.91 -11.87
N ALA A 41 0.46 -4.98 -11.91
CA ALA A 41 0.02 -6.32 -12.28
C ALA A 41 -1.09 -6.85 -11.34
N VAL A 42 -0.90 -6.69 -10.03
CA VAL A 42 -1.90 -7.07 -9.02
C VAL A 42 -3.19 -6.27 -9.20
N LEU A 43 -3.09 -4.95 -9.41
CA LEU A 43 -4.26 -4.09 -9.65
C LEU A 43 -5.05 -4.51 -10.89
N VAL A 44 -4.36 -4.76 -12.01
CA VAL A 44 -5.01 -5.24 -13.24
C VAL A 44 -5.64 -6.61 -13.03
N ALA A 45 -4.93 -7.55 -12.38
CA ALA A 45 -5.48 -8.87 -12.07
C ALA A 45 -6.73 -8.79 -11.20
N MET A 46 -6.72 -7.95 -10.16
CA MET A 46 -7.89 -7.71 -9.31
C MET A 46 -9.05 -7.06 -10.07
N ALA A 47 -8.77 -6.11 -10.96
CA ALA A 47 -9.80 -5.51 -11.81
C ALA A 47 -10.43 -6.55 -12.77
N VAL A 48 -9.64 -7.45 -13.35
CA VAL A 48 -10.13 -8.54 -14.20
C VAL A 48 -10.98 -9.52 -13.39
N VAL A 49 -10.51 -9.92 -12.21
CA VAL A 49 -11.27 -10.80 -11.30
C VAL A 49 -12.60 -10.15 -10.91
N TRP A 50 -12.59 -8.85 -10.59
CA TRP A 50 -13.80 -8.11 -10.27
C TRP A 50 -14.76 -8.00 -11.46
N LEU A 51 -14.23 -7.77 -12.68
CA LEU A 51 -15.03 -7.76 -13.90
C LEU A 51 -15.72 -9.10 -14.13
N ILE A 52 -14.99 -10.22 -13.98
CA ILE A 52 -15.56 -11.56 -14.14
C ILE A 52 -16.66 -11.81 -13.10
N GLN A 53 -16.46 -11.39 -11.85
CA GLN A 53 -17.48 -11.51 -10.80
C GLN A 53 -18.74 -10.70 -11.15
N GLU A 54 -18.58 -9.46 -11.60
CA GLU A 54 -19.70 -8.59 -11.98
C GLU A 54 -20.47 -9.13 -13.19
N LEU A 55 -19.76 -9.68 -14.19
CA LEU A 55 -20.39 -10.30 -15.36
C LEU A 55 -21.15 -11.59 -15.01
N ARG A 56 -20.64 -12.38 -14.06
CA ARG A 56 -21.28 -13.64 -13.62
C ARG A 56 -22.47 -13.41 -12.71
N ARG A 57 -22.38 -12.41 -11.82
CA ARG A 57 -23.42 -12.06 -10.86
C ARG A 57 -23.48 -10.53 -10.79
N PRO A 58 -24.25 -9.90 -11.69
CA PRO A 58 -24.42 -8.46 -11.68
C PRO A 58 -24.90 -8.02 -10.31
N SER A 59 -24.15 -7.10 -9.71
CA SER A 59 -24.49 -6.55 -8.42
C SER A 59 -25.85 -5.83 -8.53
N GLN A 60 -26.81 -6.27 -7.71
CA GLN A 60 -28.07 -5.56 -7.57
C GLN A 60 -27.85 -4.48 -6.52
N THR A 61 -27.73 -3.22 -6.97
CA THR A 61 -27.49 -2.01 -6.16
C THR A 61 -26.01 -1.66 -6.00
N ALA A 62 -25.65 -0.45 -6.41
CA ALA A 62 -24.43 0.19 -5.94
C ALA A 62 -24.66 0.62 -4.49
N GLU A 63 -24.10 -0.11 -3.52
CA GLU A 63 -23.98 0.42 -2.17
C GLU A 63 -23.34 1.81 -2.24
N GLY A 64 -23.98 2.80 -1.59
CA GLY A 64 -23.50 4.17 -1.59
C GLY A 64 -22.09 4.23 -1.01
N VAL A 65 -21.18 4.92 -1.68
CA VAL A 65 -19.82 5.13 -1.17
C VAL A 65 -19.91 5.91 0.14
N ASP A 66 -19.39 5.34 1.22
CA ASP A 66 -19.21 6.05 2.48
C ASP A 66 -18.11 7.11 2.30
N ARG A 67 -18.53 8.34 2.00
CA ARG A 67 -17.62 9.47 1.82
C ARG A 67 -16.83 9.78 3.09
N GLY A 68 -17.41 9.56 4.27
CA GLY A 68 -16.73 9.74 5.55
C GLY A 68 -15.57 8.76 5.68
N LEU A 69 -15.77 7.50 5.28
CA LEU A 69 -14.72 6.49 5.22
C LEU A 69 -13.59 6.92 4.29
N VAL A 70 -13.92 7.34 3.06
CA VAL A 70 -12.95 7.77 2.05
C VAL A 70 -12.13 8.95 2.56
N ILE A 71 -12.79 10.00 3.07
CA ILE A 71 -12.12 11.19 3.62
C ILE A 71 -11.20 10.78 4.77
N ALA A 72 -11.66 9.92 5.68
CA ALA A 72 -10.83 9.46 6.78
C ALA A 72 -9.59 8.68 6.31
N VAL A 73 -9.68 7.86 5.26
CA VAL A 73 -8.50 7.15 4.70
C VAL A 73 -7.53 8.16 4.08
N VAL A 74 -8.04 9.09 3.26
CA VAL A 74 -7.20 10.11 2.62
C VAL A 74 -6.50 10.97 3.67
N LEU A 75 -7.22 11.47 4.68
CA LEU A 75 -6.63 12.25 5.77
C LEU A 75 -5.56 11.45 6.53
N SER A 76 -5.81 10.18 6.82
CA SER A 76 -4.82 9.35 7.50
C SER A 76 -3.56 9.08 6.67
N LEU A 77 -3.68 9.03 5.33
CA LEU A 77 -2.53 8.93 4.42
C LEU A 77 -1.72 10.24 4.41
N VAL A 78 -2.39 11.39 4.43
CA VAL A 78 -1.72 12.70 4.55
C VAL A 78 -0.98 12.80 5.88
N VAL A 79 -1.62 12.41 6.98
CA VAL A 79 -0.97 12.38 8.31
C VAL A 79 0.23 11.45 8.30
N LEU A 80 0.09 10.24 7.72
CA LEU A 80 1.22 9.31 7.57
C LEU A 80 2.38 9.99 6.81
N ALA A 81 2.12 10.59 5.65
CA ALA A 81 3.15 11.24 4.84
C ALA A 81 3.93 12.32 5.63
N VAL A 82 3.23 13.14 6.43
CA VAL A 82 3.86 14.17 7.27
C VAL A 82 4.66 13.55 8.42
N VAL A 83 4.16 12.46 9.00
CA VAL A 83 4.77 11.80 10.17
C VAL A 83 5.94 10.91 9.78
N LEU A 84 6.03 10.44 8.53
CA LEU A 84 7.11 9.57 8.05
C LEU A 84 8.49 10.20 8.25
N ASP A 85 8.65 11.49 7.95
CA ASP A 85 9.93 12.19 8.13
C ASP A 85 10.33 12.33 9.60
N LEU A 86 9.34 12.32 10.50
CA LEU A 86 9.56 12.48 11.94
C LEU A 86 9.81 11.15 12.65
N LEU A 87 8.94 10.16 12.42
CA LEU A 87 8.95 8.87 13.10
C LEU A 87 9.69 7.77 12.33
N GLY A 88 10.04 7.99 11.07
CA GLY A 88 10.54 6.95 10.19
C GLY A 88 9.42 6.05 9.65
N PHE A 89 9.76 5.29 8.62
CA PHE A 89 8.82 4.42 7.91
C PHE A 89 8.27 3.32 8.80
N GLN A 90 9.11 2.63 9.55
CA GLN A 90 8.72 1.44 10.29
C GLN A 90 7.69 1.77 11.38
N LEU A 91 7.93 2.80 12.18
CA LEU A 91 6.99 3.21 13.22
C LEU A 91 5.75 3.91 12.64
N GLY A 92 5.91 4.79 11.65
CA GLY A 92 4.80 5.46 10.98
C GLY A 92 3.81 4.47 10.36
N MET A 93 4.32 3.50 9.59
CA MET A 93 3.49 2.45 8.98
C MET A 93 2.87 1.52 10.01
N PHE A 94 3.59 1.17 11.07
CA PHE A 94 3.04 0.35 12.15
C PHE A 94 1.81 1.02 12.78
N LEU A 95 1.92 2.30 13.15
CA LEU A 95 0.82 3.06 13.74
C LEU A 95 -0.34 3.23 12.76
N PHE A 96 -0.05 3.51 11.49
CA PHE A 96 -1.06 3.65 10.43
C PHE A 96 -1.87 2.36 10.23
N LEU A 97 -1.19 1.21 10.15
CA LEU A 97 -1.82 -0.10 10.01
C LEU A 97 -2.60 -0.46 11.28
N MET A 98 -2.03 -0.24 12.46
CA MET A 98 -2.69 -0.53 13.73
C MET A 98 -3.98 0.27 13.88
N TYR A 99 -3.95 1.56 13.54
CA TYR A 99 -5.12 2.44 13.53
C TYR A 99 -6.22 1.91 12.60
N HIS A 100 -5.90 1.55 11.35
CA HIS A 100 -6.90 1.05 10.40
C HIS A 100 -7.46 -0.31 10.78
N LEU A 101 -6.60 -1.24 11.19
CA LEU A 101 -7.00 -2.59 11.57
C LEU A 101 -7.88 -2.58 12.83
N LYS A 102 -7.59 -1.68 13.77
CA LYS A 102 -8.35 -1.57 15.01
C LYS A 102 -9.66 -0.81 14.85
N LEU A 103 -9.61 0.37 14.24
CA LEU A 103 -10.78 1.24 14.13
C LEU A 103 -11.79 0.72 13.10
N ARG A 104 -11.30 0.30 11.93
CA ARG A 104 -12.17 -0.09 10.80
C ARG A 104 -12.33 -1.59 10.68
N GLY A 105 -11.22 -2.33 10.81
CA GLY A 105 -11.24 -3.78 10.75
C GLY A 105 -11.88 -4.43 11.98
N ARG A 106 -12.04 -3.68 13.08
CA ARG A 106 -12.46 -4.15 14.42
C ARG A 106 -11.76 -5.46 14.82
N ARG A 107 -10.53 -5.67 14.32
CA ARG A 107 -9.80 -6.92 14.51
C ARG A 107 -9.36 -7.07 15.96
N GLY A 108 -9.15 -8.32 16.36
CA GLY A 108 -8.53 -8.65 17.63
C GLY A 108 -7.16 -7.97 17.77
N TRP A 109 -6.77 -7.67 19.00
CA TRP A 109 -5.46 -7.07 19.28
C TRP A 109 -4.29 -7.91 18.76
N PRO A 110 -4.26 -9.26 18.94
CA PRO A 110 -3.15 -10.06 18.45
C PRO A 110 -3.03 -10.06 16.92
N SER A 111 -4.14 -10.21 16.20
CA SER A 111 -4.10 -10.22 14.72
C SER A 111 -3.75 -8.86 14.14
N SER A 112 -4.21 -7.77 14.77
CA SER A 112 -3.84 -6.41 14.39
C SER A 112 -2.34 -6.16 14.60
N LEU A 113 -1.81 -6.57 15.76
CA LEU A 113 -0.40 -6.41 16.10
C LEU A 113 0.50 -7.19 15.15
N ILE A 114 0.20 -8.47 14.91
CA ILE A 114 0.97 -9.32 14.00
C ILE A 114 0.94 -8.74 12.58
N THR A 115 -0.23 -8.34 12.09
CA THR A 115 -0.37 -7.80 10.72
C THR A 115 0.33 -6.45 10.58
N ALA A 116 0.21 -5.56 11.58
CA ALA A 116 0.87 -4.26 11.56
C ALA A 116 2.40 -4.40 11.65
N LEU A 117 2.90 -5.30 12.50
CA LEU A 117 4.33 -5.57 12.62
C LEU A 117 4.87 -6.21 11.34
N ALA A 118 4.22 -7.26 10.83
CA ALA A 118 4.62 -7.89 9.59
C ALA A 118 4.58 -6.91 8.41
N GLY A 119 3.55 -6.05 8.32
CA GLY A 119 3.43 -5.06 7.27
C GLY A 119 4.49 -3.97 7.34
N SER A 120 4.75 -3.41 8.53
CA SER A 120 5.75 -2.35 8.72
C SER A 120 7.19 -2.88 8.55
N VAL A 121 7.58 -3.87 9.36
CA VAL A 121 8.93 -4.44 9.34
C VAL A 121 9.17 -5.19 8.03
N GLY A 122 8.23 -6.03 7.61
CA GLY A 122 8.36 -6.79 6.37
C GLY A 122 8.51 -5.89 5.15
N ALA A 123 7.72 -4.81 5.04
CA ALA A 123 7.90 -3.85 3.96
C ALA A 123 9.25 -3.11 4.07
N PHE A 124 9.67 -2.70 5.27
CA PHE A 124 10.96 -2.03 5.44
C PHE A 124 12.13 -2.88 4.92
N TYR A 125 12.17 -4.16 5.29
CA TYR A 125 13.22 -5.08 4.83
C TYR A 125 13.09 -5.43 3.35
N ALA A 126 11.86 -5.62 2.85
CA ALA A 126 11.64 -5.90 1.43
C ALA A 126 12.13 -4.76 0.54
N PHE A 127 11.98 -3.50 0.97
CA PHE A 127 12.48 -2.35 0.22
C PHE A 127 13.98 -2.14 0.40
N ASN A 128 14.50 -2.14 1.64
CA ASN A 128 15.91 -1.89 1.89
C ASN A 128 16.83 -2.97 1.32
N TYR A 129 16.46 -4.24 1.47
CA TYR A 129 17.31 -5.36 1.04
C TYR A 129 16.85 -6.00 -0.26
N GLY A 130 15.53 -6.08 -0.48
CA GLY A 130 14.98 -6.64 -1.70
C GLY A 130 15.15 -5.68 -2.87
N LEU A 131 14.88 -4.39 -2.68
CA LEU A 131 14.90 -3.38 -3.75
C LEU A 131 16.06 -2.39 -3.68
N ASN A 132 16.91 -2.48 -2.64
CA ASN A 132 17.97 -1.50 -2.37
C ASN A 132 17.46 -0.04 -2.30
N VAL A 133 16.22 0.15 -1.84
CA VAL A 133 15.60 1.46 -1.64
C VAL A 133 15.59 1.79 -0.16
N SER A 134 16.37 2.80 0.23
CA SER A 134 16.39 3.30 1.60
C SER A 134 15.12 4.07 1.91
N LEU A 135 14.39 3.60 2.92
CA LEU A 135 13.20 4.28 3.44
C LEU A 135 13.58 5.25 4.58
N PRO A 136 12.76 6.29 4.85
CA PRO A 136 13.04 7.25 5.90
C PRO A 136 13.24 6.58 7.26
N VAL A 137 14.35 6.94 7.90
CA VAL A 137 14.61 6.62 9.31
C VAL A 137 14.09 7.74 10.19
N SER A 138 13.85 7.43 11.46
CA SER A 138 13.33 8.41 12.40
C SER A 138 14.29 9.59 12.63
N ALA A 139 13.71 10.78 12.75
CA ALA A 139 14.44 12.00 13.10
C ALA A 139 14.76 12.07 14.61
N PHE A 140 14.05 11.30 15.43
CA PHE A 140 14.30 11.23 16.86
C PHE A 140 15.56 10.41 17.16
N PRO A 141 16.59 10.98 17.81
CA PRO A 141 17.87 10.30 18.03
C PRO A 141 17.73 8.95 18.75
N LEU A 142 16.81 8.85 19.72
CA LEU A 142 16.55 7.61 20.46
C LEU A 142 16.02 6.49 19.56
N LEU A 143 15.11 6.81 18.64
CA LEU A 143 14.55 5.83 17.71
C LEU A 143 15.58 5.49 16.60
N ASN A 144 16.35 6.49 16.17
CA ASN A 144 17.41 6.31 15.18
C ASN A 144 18.51 5.36 15.67
N THR A 145 18.88 5.45 16.96
CA THR A 145 19.91 4.56 17.55
C THR A 145 19.53 3.08 17.56
N ILE A 146 18.24 2.75 17.49
CA ILE A 146 17.75 1.37 17.40
C ILE A 146 17.38 0.98 15.96
N GLY A 147 17.73 1.80 14.97
CA GLY A 147 17.52 1.52 13.55
C GLY A 147 16.09 1.74 13.04
N LEU A 148 15.29 2.56 13.73
CA LEU A 148 13.95 2.97 13.31
C LEU A 148 13.96 4.32 12.58
#